data_AF-A0A9P0CXB8-F1
#
_entry.id   AF-A0A9P0CXB8-F1
#
_cell.length_a   1.000
_cell.length_b   1.000
_cell.length_c   1.000
_cell.angle_alpha   90.00
_cell.angle_beta   90.00
_cell.angle_gamma   90.00
#
_symmetry.space_group_name_H-M   'P 1'
#
loop_
_entity.id
_entity.type
_entity.pdbx_description
1 polymer ?
#
loop_
_entity_poly.entity_id
_entity_poly.type
_entity_poly.pdbx_seq_one_letter_code
_entity_poly.pdbx_strand_id
1 'polypeptide(L)'
;MEKTETPIQKFYKNANVFITGGTGFLGKILIEKLLRSTEVNTLYILIRKKRDEDIKSRCEKIFDNEITIMAKITDKLIEKRRRQKRESEQRRRETIRNNPELYEQAKQKERERYYKRKVEGKIKSVNQLNNREKRHVRKQWIKNSKKYRDNLKAVDRERIPTSCRLFGKLQLQIL
;
A
#
# COMPACT_ATOMS: atom_id res chain seq x y z
N MET A 1 6.81 -17.71 3.64
CA MET A 1 8.13 -17.36 4.19
C MET A 1 7.92 -17.09 5.65
N GLU A 2 8.47 -17.95 6.49
CA GLU A 2 8.45 -17.78 7.95
C GLU A 2 9.34 -16.58 8.31
N LYS A 3 8.78 -15.62 9.04
CA LYS A 3 9.51 -14.42 9.44
C LYS A 3 10.37 -14.80 10.64
N THR A 4 11.69 -14.80 10.47
CA THR A 4 12.63 -15.00 11.58
C THR A 4 12.55 -13.80 12.53
N GLU A 5 11.98 -14.01 13.72
CA GLU A 5 11.90 -13.00 14.79
C GLU A 5 13.30 -12.71 15.37
N THR A 6 13.60 -11.44 15.61
CA THR A 6 14.85 -11.04 16.26
C THR A 6 14.84 -11.39 17.75
N PRO A 7 16.01 -11.50 18.42
CA PRO A 7 16.06 -11.75 19.87
C PRO A 7 15.26 -10.73 20.69
N ILE A 8 15.27 -9.46 20.28
CA ILE A 8 14.51 -8.38 20.94
C ILE A 8 13.00 -8.58 20.77
N GLN A 9 12.55 -9.00 19.58
CA GLN A 9 11.13 -9.30 19.35
C GLN A 9 10.65 -10.46 20.21
N LYS A 10 11.47 -11.50 20.35
CA LYS A 10 11.19 -12.64 21.24
C LYS A 10 11.15 -12.21 22.70
N PHE A 11 12.08 -11.36 23.14
CA PHE A 11 12.14 -10.87 24.52
C PHE A 11 10.88 -10.12 24.93
N TYR A 12 10.35 -9.25 24.06
CA TYR A 12 9.16 -8.46 24.35
C TYR A 12 7.83 -9.15 23.97
N LYS A 13 7.88 -10.39 23.45
CA LYS A 13 6.69 -11.12 23.03
C LYS A 13 5.81 -11.43 24.23
N ASN A 14 4.56 -10.99 24.18
CA ASN A 14 3.57 -11.06 25.25
C ASN A 14 4.04 -10.45 26.59
N ALA A 15 5.06 -9.56 26.56
CA ALA A 15 5.58 -8.95 27.77
C ALA A 15 4.67 -7.83 28.28
N ASN A 16 4.63 -7.67 29.60
CA ASN A 16 4.04 -6.52 30.28
C ASN A 16 5.14 -5.52 30.62
N VAL A 17 5.11 -4.33 30.01
CA VAL A 17 6.21 -3.36 30.09
C VAL A 17 5.75 -2.11 30.84
N PHE A 18 6.50 -1.71 31.87
CA PHE A 18 6.28 -0.45 32.59
C PHE A 18 7.29 0.61 32.15
N ILE A 19 6.81 1.75 31.67
CA ILE A 19 7.62 2.86 31.16
C ILE A 19 7.44 4.09 32.04
N THR A 20 8.56 4.61 32.53
CA THR A 20 8.65 5.92 33.17
C THR A 20 9.11 6.96 32.15
N GLY A 21 8.70 8.23 32.34
CA GLY A 21 9.09 9.30 31.41
C GLY A 21 8.49 9.17 30.00
N GLY A 22 7.40 8.43 29.84
CA GLY A 22 6.75 8.17 28.54
C GLY A 22 6.29 9.42 27.79
N THR A 23 6.07 10.55 28.50
CA THR A 23 5.72 11.83 27.87
C THR A 23 6.92 12.59 27.30
N GLY A 24 8.16 12.18 27.59
CA GLY A 24 9.38 12.76 27.04
C GLY A 24 9.65 12.31 25.61
N PHE A 25 10.54 13.00 24.89
CA PHE A 25 10.87 12.70 23.49
C PHE A 25 11.33 11.24 23.29
N LEU A 26 12.30 10.77 24.09
CA LEU A 26 12.80 9.40 24.01
C LEU A 26 11.75 8.36 24.41
N GLY A 27 10.95 8.65 25.45
CA GLY A 27 9.86 7.77 25.89
C GLY A 27 8.84 7.55 24.78
N LYS A 28 8.47 8.60 24.06
CA LYS A 28 7.55 8.53 22.90
C LYS A 28 8.11 7.65 21.79
N ILE A 29 9.40 7.79 21.45
CA ILE A 29 10.07 6.94 20.44
C ILE A 29 10.08 5.47 20.89
N LEU A 30 10.39 5.21 22.17
CA LEU A 30 10.41 3.86 22.72
C LEU A 30 9.02 3.21 22.64
N ILE A 31 7.98 3.93 23.04
CA ILE A 31 6.58 3.48 22.97
C ILE A 31 6.21 3.13 21.53
N GLU A 32 6.50 4.02 20.57
CA GLU A 32 6.23 3.77 19.14
C GLU A 32 7.00 2.53 18.63
N LYS A 33 8.27 2.39 19.04
CA LYS A 33 9.12 1.29 18.58
C LYS A 33 8.62 -0.06 19.10
N LEU A 34 8.23 -0.13 20.37
CA LEU A 34 7.64 -1.32 20.97
C LEU A 34 6.31 -1.66 20.28
N LEU A 35 5.41 -0.70 20.11
CA LEU A 35 4.11 -0.94 19.47
C LEU A 35 4.22 -1.34 17.99
N ARG A 36 5.21 -0.81 17.25
CA ARG A 36 5.35 -1.06 15.81
C ARG A 36 6.16 -2.33 15.49
N SER A 37 7.19 -2.61 16.28
CA SER A 37 8.19 -3.64 15.93
C SER A 37 8.11 -4.90 16.80
N THR A 38 7.41 -4.87 17.94
CA THR A 38 7.33 -6.00 18.89
C THR A 38 5.89 -6.33 19.24
N GLU A 39 5.66 -7.52 19.77
CA GLU A 39 4.32 -7.99 20.18
C GLU A 39 4.20 -7.93 21.71
N VAL A 40 4.12 -6.72 22.27
CA VAL A 40 3.91 -6.54 23.72
C VAL A 40 2.45 -6.80 24.11
N ASN A 41 2.22 -7.38 25.29
CA ASN A 41 0.86 -7.66 25.78
C ASN A 41 0.22 -6.41 26.39
N THR A 42 0.91 -5.76 27.33
CA THR A 42 0.39 -4.57 28.01
C THR A 42 1.50 -3.58 28.28
N LEU A 43 1.23 -2.30 28.02
CA LEU A 43 2.14 -1.20 28.28
C LEU A 43 1.56 -0.31 29.38
N TYR A 44 2.28 -0.18 30.48
CA TYR A 44 1.93 0.68 31.60
C TYR A 44 2.80 1.92 31.55
N ILE A 45 2.21 3.11 31.48
CA ILE A 45 2.96 4.37 31.36
C ILE A 45 2.70 5.23 32.59
N LEU A 46 3.78 5.63 33.29
CA LEU A 46 3.68 6.56 34.40
C LEU A 46 3.59 8.00 33.89
N ILE A 47 2.47 8.65 34.20
CA ILE A 47 2.22 10.05 33.85
C ILE A 47 2.05 10.86 35.13
N ARG A 48 3.00 11.77 35.40
CA ARG A 48 2.93 12.70 36.53
C ARG A 48 2.09 13.91 36.16
N LYS A 49 1.26 14.43 37.07
CA LYS A 49 0.56 15.71 36.89
C LYS A 49 1.54 16.88 36.79
N LYS A 50 1.28 17.86 35.91
CA LYS A 50 1.98 19.16 35.84
C LYS A 50 1.00 20.25 36.28
N ARG A 51 1.49 21.35 36.88
CA ARG A 51 0.64 22.41 37.46
C ARG A 51 -0.34 22.99 36.43
N ASP A 52 0.10 23.13 35.18
CA ASP A 52 -0.65 23.82 34.11
C ASP A 52 -1.23 22.87 33.06
N GLU A 53 -1.28 21.56 33.33
CA GLU A 53 -1.69 20.58 32.33
C GLU A 53 -2.40 19.38 32.95
N ASP A 54 -3.59 19.08 32.44
CA ASP A 54 -4.36 17.92 32.88
C ASP A 54 -3.71 16.60 32.42
N ILE A 55 -3.91 15.55 33.22
CA ILE A 55 -3.38 14.21 32.97
C ILE A 55 -3.91 13.67 31.64
N LYS A 56 -5.19 13.89 31.31
CA LYS A 56 -5.79 13.42 30.05
C LYS A 56 -5.13 14.05 28.83
N SER A 57 -4.93 15.37 28.86
CA SER A 57 -4.22 16.08 27.78
C SER A 57 -2.80 15.58 27.62
N ARG A 58 -2.11 15.25 28.72
CA ARG A 58 -0.77 14.64 28.67
C ARG A 58 -0.77 13.23 28.09
N CYS A 59 -1.81 12.44 28.33
CA CYS A 59 -1.98 11.13 27.71
C CYS A 59 -2.14 11.25 26.19
N GLU A 60 -3.00 12.15 25.72
CA GLU A 60 -3.24 12.39 24.29
C GLU A 60 -1.94 12.81 23.57
N LYS A 61 -1.18 13.70 24.21
CA LYS A 61 0.13 14.15 23.72
C LYS A 61 1.20 13.06 23.63
N ILE A 62 1.01 11.86 24.17
CA ILE A 62 1.93 10.73 23.93
C ILE A 62 1.81 10.26 22.49
N PHE A 63 0.60 10.26 21.94
CA PHE A 63 0.30 9.75 20.59
C PHE A 63 0.21 10.83 19.53
N ASP A 64 0.05 12.10 19.91
CA ASP A 64 -0.05 13.24 18.98
C ASP A 64 1.28 13.72 18.36
N ASN A 65 2.38 12.99 18.54
CA ASN A 65 3.69 13.52 18.16
C ASN A 65 4.01 13.41 16.67
N GLU A 66 4.74 14.45 16.25
CA GLU A 66 5.50 14.60 15.02
C GLU A 66 6.45 13.43 14.70
N ILE A 67 6.69 12.45 15.57
CA ILE A 67 7.52 11.29 15.21
C ILE A 67 6.80 10.39 14.18
N THR A 68 5.46 10.45 14.14
CA THR A 68 4.65 9.96 13.00
C THR A 68 5.06 10.60 11.67
N ILE A 69 5.69 11.79 11.69
CA ILE A 69 6.24 12.44 10.50
C ILE A 69 7.29 11.57 9.85
N MET A 70 8.12 10.79 10.57
CA MET A 70 9.08 9.91 9.90
C MET A 70 8.37 8.82 9.09
N ALA A 71 7.30 8.23 9.62
CA ALA A 71 6.46 7.29 8.88
C ALA A 71 5.75 7.96 7.68
N LYS A 72 5.17 9.15 7.89
CA LYS A 72 4.51 9.94 6.83
C LYS A 72 5.49 10.45 5.76
N ILE A 73 6.71 10.82 6.14
CA ILE A 73 7.81 11.22 5.24
C ILE A 73 8.24 10.00 4.44
N THR A 74 8.41 8.84 5.08
CA THR A 74 8.75 7.62 4.36
C THR A 74 7.66 7.26 3.35
N ASP A 75 6.39 7.36 3.71
CA ASP A 75 5.27 7.09 2.79
C ASP A 75 5.23 8.09 1.64
N LYS A 76 5.40 9.39 1.91
CA LYS A 76 5.48 10.44 0.88
C LYS A 76 6.69 10.23 -0.06
N LEU A 77 7.84 9.84 0.47
CA LEU A 77 9.04 9.53 -0.32
C LEU A 77 8.86 8.27 -1.17
N ILE A 78 8.23 7.23 -0.62
CA ILE A 78 7.90 5.99 -1.34
C ILE A 78 6.92 6.31 -2.47
N GLU A 79 5.87 7.10 -2.21
CA GLU A 79 4.88 7.52 -3.19
C GLU A 79 5.54 8.37 -4.30
N LYS A 80 6.42 9.30 -3.95
CA LYS A 80 7.21 10.11 -4.90
C LYS A 80 8.09 9.24 -5.80
N ARG A 81 8.82 8.27 -5.24
CA ARG A 81 9.62 7.30 -6.02
C ARG A 81 8.75 6.46 -6.95
N ARG A 82 7.61 5.96 -6.47
CA ARG A 82 6.64 5.20 -7.27
C ARG A 82 6.09 6.03 -8.43
N ARG A 83 5.77 7.30 -8.18
CA ARG A 83 5.30 8.24 -9.21
C ARG A 83 6.37 8.51 -10.27
N GLN A 84 7.59 8.84 -9.86
CA GLN A 84 8.71 9.05 -10.80
C GLN A 84 8.97 7.81 -11.67
N LYS A 85 8.89 6.61 -11.08
CA LYS A 85 9.01 5.36 -11.83
C LYS A 85 7.89 5.18 -12.86
N ARG A 86 6.63 5.47 -12.48
CA ARG A 86 5.48 5.43 -13.40
C ARG A 86 5.66 6.43 -14.56
N GLU A 87 6.10 7.65 -14.27
CA GLU A 87 6.35 8.71 -15.27
C GLU A 87 7.50 8.33 -16.23
N SER A 88 8.60 7.78 -15.70
CA SER A 88 9.70 7.25 -16.51
C SER A 88 9.25 6.09 -17.42
N GLU A 89 8.45 5.17 -16.89
CA GLU A 89 7.89 4.08 -17.68
C GLU A 89 6.91 4.56 -18.76
N GLN A 90 6.10 5.60 -18.47
CA GLN A 90 5.21 6.23 -19.45
C GLN A 90 6.00 6.88 -20.58
N ARG A 91 7.01 7.71 -20.26
CA ARG A 91 7.90 8.31 -21.27
C ARG A 91 8.57 7.26 -22.15
N ARG A 92 9.08 6.17 -21.56
CA ARG A 92 9.65 5.06 -22.30
C ARG A 92 8.65 4.43 -23.28
N ARG A 93 7.39 4.25 -22.85
CA ARG A 93 6.32 3.73 -23.71
C ARG A 93 5.95 4.71 -24.83
N GLU A 94 5.94 6.01 -24.55
CA GLU A 94 5.68 7.07 -25.53
C GLU A 94 6.79 7.12 -26.58
N THR A 95 8.06 7.06 -26.18
CA THR A 95 9.20 6.98 -27.13
C THR A 95 9.11 5.74 -28.02
N ILE A 96 8.77 4.58 -27.44
CA ILE A 96 8.59 3.34 -28.22
C ILE A 96 7.38 3.44 -29.14
N ARG A 97 6.28 4.06 -28.70
CA ARG A 97 5.06 4.22 -29.51
C ARG A 97 5.28 5.19 -30.68
N ASN A 98 6.04 6.26 -30.47
CA ASN A 98 6.28 7.30 -31.46
C ASN A 98 7.35 6.91 -32.49
N ASN A 99 8.18 5.90 -32.21
CA ASN A 99 9.17 5.38 -33.13
C ASN A 99 8.81 3.94 -33.58
N PRO A 100 8.40 3.73 -34.85
CA PRO A 100 8.01 2.43 -35.38
C PRO A 100 9.11 1.35 -35.28
N GLU A 101 10.38 1.72 -35.42
CA GLU A 101 11.50 0.77 -35.38
C GLU A 101 11.72 0.21 -33.97
N LEU A 102 11.70 1.10 -32.97
CA LEU A 102 11.79 0.71 -31.56
C LEU A 102 10.59 -0.15 -31.13
N TYR A 103 9.41 0.07 -31.71
CA TYR A 103 8.23 -0.76 -31.47
C TYR A 103 8.41 -2.19 -31.99
N GLU A 104 8.85 -2.35 -33.25
CA GLU A 104 9.08 -3.69 -33.81
C GLU A 104 10.22 -4.44 -33.11
N GLN A 105 11.30 -3.76 -32.71
CA GLN A 105 12.36 -4.34 -31.89
C GLN A 105 11.85 -4.80 -30.51
N ALA A 106 11.00 -4.01 -29.86
CA ALA A 106 10.39 -4.40 -28.59
C ALA A 106 9.49 -5.63 -28.74
N LYS A 107 8.69 -5.67 -29.81
CA LYS A 107 7.80 -6.78 -30.15
C LYS A 107 8.58 -8.06 -30.53
N GLN A 108 9.73 -7.94 -31.19
CA GLN A 108 10.65 -9.06 -31.42
C GLN A 108 11.22 -9.60 -30.11
N LYS A 109 11.77 -8.74 -29.24
CA LYS A 109 12.27 -9.15 -27.90
C LYS A 109 11.20 -9.82 -27.05
N GLU A 110 9.95 -9.36 -27.12
CA GLU A 110 8.83 -9.98 -26.41
C GLU A 110 8.49 -11.38 -26.96
N ARG A 111 8.49 -11.53 -28.30
CA ARG A 111 8.32 -12.83 -28.98
C ARG A 111 9.42 -13.82 -28.62
N GLU A 112 10.69 -13.39 -28.61
CA GLU A 112 11.83 -14.21 -28.20
C GLU A 112 11.71 -14.68 -26.75
N ARG A 113 11.35 -13.77 -25.82
CA ARG A 113 11.10 -14.12 -24.42
C ARG A 113 9.96 -15.12 -24.27
N TYR A 114 8.88 -14.94 -25.02
CA TYR A 114 7.75 -15.86 -25.02
C TYR A 114 8.19 -17.25 -25.52
N TYR A 115 8.92 -17.32 -26.64
CA TYR A 115 9.41 -18.57 -27.21
C TYR A 115 10.36 -19.28 -26.25
N LYS A 116 11.32 -18.56 -25.66
CA LYS A 116 12.25 -19.08 -24.65
C LYS A 116 11.49 -19.69 -23.46
N ARG A 117 10.49 -18.98 -22.91
CA ARG A 117 9.68 -19.50 -21.81
C ARG A 117 8.80 -20.70 -22.20
N LYS A 118 8.42 -20.81 -23.47
CA LYS A 118 7.66 -21.94 -24.01
C LYS A 118 8.56 -23.18 -24.15
N VAL A 119 9.77 -23.01 -24.68
CA VAL A 119 10.79 -24.07 -24.77
C VAL A 119 11.21 -24.54 -23.37
N GLU A 120 11.40 -23.62 -22.42
CA GLU A 120 11.66 -23.93 -21.01
C GLU A 120 10.46 -24.59 -20.28
N GLY A 121 9.32 -24.80 -20.94
CA GLY A 121 8.13 -25.42 -20.35
C GLY A 121 7.37 -24.56 -19.34
N LYS A 122 7.79 -23.29 -19.14
CA LYS A 122 7.15 -22.34 -18.21
C LYS A 122 5.84 -21.77 -18.75
N ILE A 123 5.63 -21.81 -20.07
CA ILE A 123 4.38 -21.43 -20.73
C ILE A 123 3.87 -22.63 -21.51
N LYS A 124 2.75 -23.20 -21.08
CA LYS A 124 2.04 -24.28 -21.79
C LYS A 124 1.00 -23.68 -22.74
N SER A 125 0.84 -24.26 -23.91
CA SER A 125 -0.30 -23.92 -24.78
C SER A 125 -1.60 -24.42 -24.17
N VAL A 126 -2.73 -23.77 -24.48
CA VAL A 126 -4.07 -24.13 -23.96
C VAL A 126 -4.38 -25.61 -24.17
N ASN A 127 -3.92 -26.18 -25.28
CA ASN A 127 -4.14 -27.58 -25.63
C ASN A 127 -3.32 -28.53 -24.75
N GLN A 128 -2.17 -28.09 -24.24
CA GLN A 128 -1.30 -28.84 -23.35
C GLN A 128 -1.69 -28.75 -21.86
N LEU A 129 -2.68 -27.91 -21.51
CA LEU A 129 -3.13 -27.74 -20.12
C LEU A 129 -4.20 -28.77 -19.73
N ASN A 130 -4.09 -29.33 -18.52
CA ASN A 130 -5.14 -30.19 -17.94
C ASN A 130 -6.38 -29.35 -17.57
N ASN A 131 -7.55 -29.99 -17.44
CA ASN A 131 -8.81 -29.40 -17.04
C ASN A 131 -8.72 -28.55 -15.75
N ARG A 132 -7.93 -28.99 -14.76
CA ARG A 132 -7.70 -28.22 -13.52
C ARG A 132 -6.93 -26.92 -13.78
N GLU A 133 -5.89 -26.96 -14.62
CA GLU A 133 -5.11 -25.79 -15.01
C GLU A 133 -5.94 -24.84 -15.90
N LYS A 134 -6.71 -25.38 -16.86
CA LYS A 134 -7.67 -24.63 -17.69
C LYS A 134 -8.68 -23.86 -16.84
N ARG A 135 -9.23 -24.50 -15.79
CA ARG A 135 -10.13 -23.83 -14.83
C ARG A 135 -9.43 -22.69 -14.09
N HIS A 136 -8.19 -22.89 -13.62
CA HIS A 136 -7.42 -21.84 -12.95
C HIS A 136 -7.17 -20.64 -13.88
N VAL A 137 -6.74 -20.88 -15.12
CA VAL A 137 -6.53 -19.83 -16.13
C VAL A 137 -7.83 -19.07 -16.42
N ARG A 138 -8.96 -19.77 -16.63
CA ARG A 138 -10.27 -19.13 -16.84
C ARG A 138 -10.69 -18.27 -15.65
N LYS A 139 -10.48 -18.74 -14.41
CA LYS A 139 -10.75 -17.95 -13.20
C LYS A 139 -9.91 -16.68 -13.18
N GLN A 140 -8.65 -16.76 -13.60
CA GLN A 140 -7.77 -15.60 -13.72
C GLN A 140 -8.25 -14.63 -14.81
N TRP A 141 -8.69 -15.14 -15.97
CA TRP A 141 -9.26 -14.31 -17.04
C TRP A 141 -10.53 -13.58 -16.61
N ILE A 142 -11.44 -14.26 -15.89
CA ILE A 142 -12.66 -13.63 -15.35
C ILE A 142 -12.28 -12.50 -14.39
N LYS A 143 -11.33 -12.74 -13.48
CA LYS A 143 -10.82 -11.70 -12.57
C LYS A 143 -10.22 -10.52 -13.31
N ASN A 144 -9.36 -10.77 -14.30
CA ASN A 144 -8.71 -9.73 -15.10
C ASN A 144 -9.73 -8.94 -15.93
N SER A 145 -10.71 -9.61 -16.53
CA SER A 145 -11.81 -8.99 -17.28
C SER A 145 -12.69 -8.11 -16.39
N LYS A 146 -13.04 -8.58 -15.19
CA LYS A 146 -13.76 -7.76 -14.20
C LYS A 146 -12.95 -6.52 -13.84
N LYS A 147 -11.67 -6.69 -13.49
CA LYS A 147 -10.76 -5.58 -13.17
C LYS A 147 -10.65 -4.57 -14.31
N TYR A 148 -10.56 -5.02 -15.55
CA TYR A 148 -10.53 -4.15 -16.73
C TYR A 148 -11.83 -3.33 -16.86
N ARG A 149 -13.00 -3.97 -16.72
CA ARG A 149 -14.31 -3.28 -16.72
C ARG A 149 -14.45 -2.28 -15.58
N ASP A 150 -13.99 -2.64 -14.38
CA ASP A 150 -14.02 -1.75 -13.21
C ASP A 150 -13.12 -0.52 -13.43
N ASN A 151 -11.94 -0.72 -14.02
CA ASN A 151 -11.04 0.38 -14.39
C ASN A 151 -11.65 1.30 -15.46
N LEU A 152 -12.32 0.76 -16.48
CA LEU A 152 -13.05 1.55 -17.48
C LEU A 152 -14.12 2.44 -16.81
N LYS A 153 -14.95 1.86 -15.95
CA LYS A 153 -15.98 2.59 -15.18
C LYS A 153 -15.39 3.65 -14.24
N ALA A 154 -14.17 3.45 -13.75
CA ALA A 154 -13.49 4.44 -12.92
C ALA A 154 -13.03 5.65 -13.77
N VAL A 155 -12.45 5.39 -14.94
CA VAL A 155 -12.05 6.44 -15.89
C VAL A 155 -13.26 7.23 -16.40
N ASP A 156 -14.38 6.55 -16.71
CA ASP A 156 -15.61 7.23 -17.14
C ASP A 156 -16.23 8.09 -16.03
N ARG A 157 -16.11 7.69 -14.75
CA ARG A 157 -16.57 8.51 -13.61
C ARG A 157 -15.78 9.80 -13.41
N GLU A 158 -14.49 9.80 -13.75
CA GLU A 158 -13.64 11.00 -13.71
C GLU A 158 -13.87 11.93 -14.92
N ARG A 159 -14.53 11.43 -15.98
CA ARG A 159 -14.87 12.18 -17.20
C ARG A 159 -16.22 12.90 -17.15
N ILE A 160 -17.05 12.63 -16.16
CA ILE A 160 -18.32 13.37 -15.96
C ILE A 160 -17.95 14.75 -15.41
N PRO A 161 -18.27 15.85 -16.11
CA PRO A 161 -18.09 17.18 -15.56
C PRO A 161 -18.83 17.27 -14.21
N THR A 162 -18.11 17.64 -13.15
CA THR A 162 -18.70 17.89 -11.82
C THR A 162 -19.72 19.02 -11.83
N SER A 163 -19.95 19.70 -12.96
CA SER A 163 -21.00 20.70 -13.16
C SER A 163 -22.42 20.12 -13.22
N CYS A 164 -22.62 18.81 -13.40
CA CYS A 164 -23.95 18.18 -13.37
C CYS A 164 -24.36 17.62 -11.99
N ARG A 165 -23.75 18.10 -10.89
CA ARG A 165 -24.10 17.66 -9.53
C ARG A 165 -24.74 18.75 -8.66
N LEU A 166 -25.38 19.75 -9.28
CA LEU A 166 -26.19 20.78 -8.63
C LEU A 166 -27.51 20.99 -9.37
N PHE A 167 -28.37 19.98 -9.40
CA PHE A 167 -29.80 20.21 -9.56
C PHE A 167 -30.56 19.13 -8.79
N GLY A 168 -31.37 19.58 -7.82
CA GLY A 168 -32.40 18.76 -7.19
C GLY A 168 -32.03 18.17 -5.82
N LYS A 169 -32.17 18.98 -4.77
CA LYS A 169 -33.14 18.73 -3.67
C LYS A 169 -33.07 19.85 -2.63
N LEU A 170 -33.91 20.86 -2.84
CA LEU A 170 -34.48 21.69 -1.78
C LEU A 170 -35.77 21.00 -1.29
N GLN A 171 -36.01 21.15 0.02
CA GLN A 171 -37.20 20.82 0.83
C GLN A 171 -37.54 19.34 1.10
N LEU A 172 -37.42 18.94 2.37
CA LEU A 172 -38.58 18.89 3.29
C LEU A 172 -38.10 18.98 4.75
N GLN A 173 -38.74 19.86 5.52
CA GLN A 173 -38.70 19.96 6.99
C GLN A 173 -39.80 19.06 7.60
N ILE A 174 -39.81 18.96 8.94
CA ILE A 174 -40.82 18.37 9.86
C ILE A 174 -40.44 16.92 10.28
N LEU A 175 -40.21 16.56 11.55
CA LEU A 175 -40.30 17.20 12.88
C LEU A 175 -38.91 17.29 13.55
#